data_AF-A0A972EAG8-F1
#
_entry.id   AF-A0A972EAG8-F1
#
_cell.length_a   1.000
_cell.length_b   1.000
_cell.length_c   1.000
_cell.angle_alpha   90.00
_cell.angle_beta   90.00
_cell.angle_gamma   90.00
#
_symmetry.space_group_name_H-M   'P 1'
#
loop_
_entity.id
_entity.type
_entity.pdbx_description
1 polymer ?
#
loop_
_entity_poly.entity_id
_entity_poly.type
_entity_poly.pdbx_seq_one_letter_code
_entity_poly.pdbx_strand_id
1 'polypeptide(L)'
;MPNCRNCGVRISRFNKDLCPICGTKTPLDGVSSDTMEITAQVDLSGIKEGQRILRHRKPVLLLFALVGFSGAPFFYLKQKSKALMWLAINLFAIAAFFLIFYYLLQAGLLSSIFLTVAVLY
;
A
#
# COMPACT_ATOMS: atom_id res chain seq x y z
N MET A 1 -17.81 2.82 -31.53
CA MET A 1 -18.85 3.52 -30.73
C MET A 1 -19.95 3.95 -31.69
N PRO A 2 -21.23 3.66 -31.39
CA PRO A 2 -22.34 4.02 -32.28
C PRO A 2 -22.72 5.51 -32.18
N ASN A 3 -23.36 6.04 -33.22
CA ASN A 3 -23.87 7.40 -33.27
C ASN A 3 -25.35 7.43 -32.87
N CYS A 4 -25.77 8.52 -32.24
CA CYS A 4 -27.18 8.80 -32.00
C CYS A 4 -27.94 8.91 -33.31
N ARG A 5 -29.08 8.22 -33.42
CA ARG A 5 -29.97 8.36 -34.57
C ARG A 5 -30.47 9.80 -34.80
N ASN A 6 -30.68 10.56 -33.73
CA ASN A 6 -31.25 11.91 -33.83
C ASN A 6 -30.17 13.01 -33.95
N CYS A 7 -29.25 13.10 -32.98
CA CYS A 7 -28.25 14.17 -32.97
C CYS A 7 -26.94 13.83 -33.70
N GLY A 8 -26.75 12.59 -34.16
CA GLY A 8 -25.52 12.15 -34.82
C GLY A 8 -24.27 12.09 -33.93
N VAL A 9 -24.37 12.54 -32.67
CA VAL A 9 -23.25 12.53 -31.72
C VAL A 9 -22.87 11.10 -31.36
N ARG A 10 -21.58 10.83 -31.15
CA ARG A 10 -21.08 9.54 -30.70
C ARG A 10 -21.50 9.31 -29.25
N ILE A 11 -22.24 8.22 -28.99
CA ILE A 11 -22.71 7.87 -27.65
C ILE A 11 -22.16 6.49 -27.26
N SER A 12 -21.89 6.33 -25.97
CA SER A 12 -21.57 5.03 -25.40
C SER A 12 -22.72 4.04 -25.53
N ARG A 13 -22.39 2.74 -25.70
CA ARG A 13 -23.36 1.64 -25.77
C ARG A 13 -24.14 1.42 -24.45
N PHE A 14 -23.76 2.09 -23.37
CA PHE A 14 -24.48 2.07 -22.09
C PHE A 14 -25.72 2.97 -22.09
N ASN A 15 -25.75 4.00 -22.93
CA ASN A 15 -26.87 4.95 -22.99
C ASN A 15 -27.90 4.51 -24.04
N LYS A 16 -28.40 3.27 -23.92
CA LYS A 16 -29.38 2.68 -24.87
C LYS A 16 -30.80 3.20 -24.67
N ASP A 17 -31.12 3.65 -23.45
CA ASP A 17 -32.50 4.06 -23.12
C ASP A 17 -32.74 5.53 -23.45
N LEU A 18 -31.74 6.39 -23.20
CA LEU A 18 -31.86 7.83 -23.38
C LEU A 18 -30.55 8.44 -23.86
N CYS A 19 -30.62 9.29 -24.90
CA CYS A 19 -29.47 10.09 -25.30
C CYS A 19 -29.18 11.19 -24.27
N PRO A 20 -27.95 11.29 -23.73
CA PRO A 20 -27.59 12.34 -22.76
C PRO A 20 -27.51 13.75 -23.37
N ILE A 21 -27.44 13.85 -24.70
CA ILE A 21 -27.31 15.14 -25.39
C ILE A 21 -28.67 15.69 -25.82
N CYS A 22 -29.47 14.88 -26.53
CA CYS A 22 -30.71 15.33 -27.15
C CYS A 22 -31.97 14.75 -26.50
N GLY A 23 -31.85 13.93 -25.45
CA GLY A 23 -32.98 13.35 -24.73
C GLY A 23 -33.83 12.37 -25.54
N THR A 24 -33.38 11.96 -26.73
CA THR A 24 -34.12 11.01 -27.56
C THR A 24 -34.13 9.63 -26.89
N LYS A 25 -35.33 9.06 -26.74
CA LYS A 25 -35.52 7.68 -26.26
C LYS A 25 -35.01 6.70 -27.31
N THR A 26 -34.39 5.62 -26.87
CA THR A 26 -33.85 4.56 -27.74
C THR A 26 -32.97 5.12 -28.88
N PRO A 27 -31.85 5.81 -28.59
CA PRO A 27 -31.02 6.44 -29.61
C PRO A 27 -30.25 5.47 -30.53
N LEU A 28 -30.31 4.16 -30.26
CA LEU A 28 -29.54 3.11 -30.93
C LEU A 28 -30.48 2.04 -31.47
N ASP A 29 -30.47 1.82 -32.78
CA ASP A 29 -31.27 0.77 -33.43
C ASP A 29 -30.60 -0.60 -33.27
N GLY A 30 -31.37 -1.64 -32.93
CA GLY A 30 -30.91 -3.03 -32.95
C GLY A 30 -30.04 -3.48 -31.78
N VAL A 31 -29.94 -2.70 -30.70
CA VAL A 31 -29.20 -3.10 -29.49
C VAL A 31 -30.21 -3.38 -28.37
N SER A 32 -30.51 -4.67 -28.14
CA SER A 32 -31.38 -5.08 -27.04
C SER A 32 -30.84 -4.58 -25.70
N SER A 33 -31.77 -4.16 -24.83
CA SER A 33 -31.52 -3.73 -23.45
C SER A 33 -31.25 -4.92 -22.52
N ASP A 34 -30.69 -6.00 -23.05
CA ASP A 34 -30.22 -7.08 -22.20
C ASP A 34 -29.08 -6.52 -21.37
N THR A 35 -29.15 -6.80 -20.07
CA THR A 35 -28.12 -6.53 -19.07
C THR A 35 -26.86 -7.28 -19.49
N MET A 36 -26.07 -6.67 -20.38
CA MET A 36 -24.75 -7.18 -20.72
C MET A 36 -23.92 -7.09 -19.46
N GLU A 37 -23.64 -8.27 -18.89
CA GLU A 37 -22.66 -8.46 -17.84
C GLU A 37 -21.37 -7.72 -18.23
N ILE A 38 -21.02 -6.72 -17.43
CA ILE A 38 -19.86 -5.84 -17.63
C ILE A 38 -18.54 -6.64 -17.62
N THR A 39 -18.57 -7.89 -17.14
CA THR A 39 -17.46 -8.84 -17.13
C THR A 39 -17.11 -9.41 -18.51
N ALA A 40 -18.03 -9.41 -19.48
CA ALA A 40 -17.79 -10.01 -20.81
C ALA A 40 -17.11 -9.07 -21.82
N GLN A 41 -16.94 -7.78 -21.50
CA GLN A 41 -16.30 -6.79 -22.38
C GLN A 41 -14.85 -6.46 -22.03
N VAL A 42 -14.27 -7.09 -21.00
CA VAL A 42 -12.83 -6.98 -20.76
C VAL A 42 -12.13 -8.00 -21.64
N ASP A 43 -11.75 -7.55 -22.83
CA ASP A 43 -10.94 -8.31 -23.78
C ASP A 43 -9.54 -8.56 -23.16
N LEU A 44 -9.40 -9.69 -22.44
CA LEU A 44 -8.15 -10.11 -21.78
C LEU A 44 -7.05 -10.48 -22.79
N SER A 45 -7.39 -10.55 -24.08
CA SER A 45 -6.50 -10.92 -25.18
C SER A 45 -5.42 -9.87 -25.49
N GLY A 46 -5.57 -8.63 -25.00
CA GLY A 46 -4.66 -7.52 -25.22
C GLY A 46 -3.81 -7.12 -24.01
N ILE A 47 -3.90 -7.83 -22.88
CA ILE A 47 -2.99 -7.60 -21.75
C ILE A 47 -1.64 -8.21 -22.15
N LYS A 48 -0.85 -7.46 -22.93
CA LYS A 48 0.60 -7.57 -22.84
C LYS A 48 0.88 -7.58 -21.34
N GLU A 49 1.59 -8.60 -20.86
CA GLU A 49 2.15 -8.62 -19.51
C GLU A 49 3.06 -7.40 -19.36
N GLY A 50 2.44 -6.25 -19.18
CA GLY A 50 3.06 -4.97 -18.99
C GLY A 50 3.64 -5.08 -17.62
N GLN A 51 4.92 -5.45 -17.61
CA GLN A 51 5.87 -5.35 -16.50
C GLN A 51 5.16 -4.95 -15.23
N ARG A 52 4.78 -5.93 -14.40
CA ARG A 52 4.51 -5.63 -12.99
C ARG A 52 5.77 -4.95 -12.47
N ILE A 53 5.75 -3.62 -12.45
CA ILE A 53 6.81 -2.83 -11.83
C ILE A 53 6.87 -3.36 -10.42
N LEU A 54 7.96 -4.07 -10.10
CA LEU A 54 8.17 -4.64 -8.78
C LEU A 54 8.26 -3.45 -7.82
N ARG A 55 7.12 -3.07 -7.25
CA ARG A 55 7.03 -1.90 -6.38
C ARG A 55 7.89 -2.23 -5.16
N HIS A 56 9.00 -1.51 -5.00
CA HIS A 56 9.93 -1.75 -3.91
C HIS A 56 9.17 -1.65 -2.58
N ARG A 57 9.03 -2.80 -1.89
CA ARG A 57 8.30 -2.91 -0.62
C ARG A 57 9.15 -2.46 0.58
N LYS A 58 10.47 -2.34 0.39
CA LYS A 58 11.43 -1.91 1.43
C LYS A 58 11.08 -0.56 2.08
N PRO A 59 10.83 0.54 1.33
CA PRO A 59 10.47 1.82 1.94
C PRO A 59 9.13 1.75 2.70
N VAL A 60 8.16 0.97 2.22
CA VAL A 60 6.87 0.78 2.88
C VAL A 60 7.05 0.08 4.23
N LEU A 61 7.90 -0.93 4.28
CA LEU A 61 8.20 -1.67 5.51
C LEU A 61 8.89 -0.78 6.55
N LEU A 62 9.80 0.09 6.10
CA LEU A 62 10.47 1.07 6.96
C LEU A 62 9.51 2.13 7.50
N LEU A 63 8.61 2.63 6.65
CA LEU A 63 7.54 3.54 7.06
C LEU A 63 6.60 2.88 8.07
N PHE A 64 6.21 1.62 7.86
CA PHE A 64 5.38 0.88 8.82
C PHE A 64 6.09 0.66 10.16
N ALA A 65 7.39 0.37 10.14
CA ALA A 65 8.18 0.25 11.35
C ALA A 65 8.22 1.57 12.12
N LEU A 66 8.48 2.71 11.46
CA LEU A 66 8.51 4.04 12.10
C LEU A 66 7.13 4.45 12.65
N VAL A 67 6.06 4.18 11.90
CA VAL A 67 4.69 4.48 12.31
C VAL A 67 4.25 3.57 13.46
N GLY A 68 4.63 2.30 13.46
CA GLY A 68 4.37 1.37 14.56
C GLY A 68 5.14 1.74 15.83
N PHE A 69 6.40 2.17 15.68
CA PHE A 69 7.26 2.54 16.81
C PHE A 69 6.80 3.85 17.49
N SER A 70 6.31 4.81 16.71
CA SER A 70 5.80 6.08 17.25
C SER A 70 4.47 5.96 18.01
N GLY A 71 3.77 4.82 17.93
CA GLY A 71 2.45 4.66 18.53
C GLY A 71 1.35 5.48 17.84
N ALA A 72 1.62 6.01 16.64
CA ALA A 72 0.65 6.69 15.78
C ALA A 72 -0.72 6.01 15.66
N PRO A 73 -0.86 4.66 15.54
CA PRO A 73 -2.17 4.02 15.52
C PRO A 73 -3.00 4.26 16.80
N PHE A 74 -2.36 4.32 17.97
CA PHE A 74 -3.06 4.59 19.24
C PHE A 74 -3.49 6.05 19.37
N PHE A 75 -2.69 6.98 18.83
CA PHE A 75 -3.09 8.39 18.72
C PHE A 75 -4.27 8.58 17.77
N TYR A 76 -4.29 7.88 16.64
CA TYR A 76 -5.40 7.92 15.68
C TYR A 76 -6.72 7.44 16.30
N LEU A 77 -6.66 6.37 17.11
CA LEU A 77 -7.82 5.83 17.84
C LEU A 77 -8.23 6.67 19.08
N LYS A 78 -7.65 7.85 19.28
CA LYS A 78 -7.87 8.75 20.44
C LYS A 78 -7.54 8.10 21.80
N GLN A 79 -6.80 6.99 21.83
CA GLN A 79 -6.40 6.30 23.07
C GLN A 79 -5.07 6.85 23.60
N LYS A 80 -5.09 8.11 24.05
CA LYS A 80 -3.88 8.88 24.43
C LYS A 80 -3.05 8.20 25.53
N SER A 81 -3.70 7.59 26.53
CA SER A 81 -3.02 6.89 27.63
C SER A 81 -2.20 5.69 27.14
N LYS A 82 -2.79 4.88 26.25
CA LYS A 82 -2.10 3.73 25.64
C LYS A 82 -0.99 4.15 24.70
N ALA A 83 -1.17 5.25 23.97
CA ALA A 83 -0.14 5.80 23.09
C ALA A 83 1.10 6.25 23.87
N LEU A 84 0.90 6.94 25.00
CA LEU A 84 1.98 7.37 25.88
C LEU A 84 2.70 6.20 26.54
N MET A 85 1.95 5.20 27.01
CA MET A 85 2.52 3.97 27.59
C MET A 85 3.34 3.20 26.54
N TRP A 86 2.83 3.09 25.31
CA TRP A 86 3.54 2.45 24.20
C TRP A 86 4.85 3.16 23.87
N LEU A 87 4.84 4.49 23.82
CA LEU A 87 6.04 5.29 23.56
C LEU A 87 7.07 5.10 24.68
N ALA A 88 6.64 5.13 25.94
CA ALA A 88 7.52 4.93 27.09
C ALA A 88 8.19 3.55 27.09
N ILE A 89 7.43 2.47 26.79
CA ILE A 89 7.97 1.11 26.70
C ILE A 89 9.00 1.01 25.57
N ASN A 90 8.72 1.57 24.40
CA ASN A 90 9.64 1.56 23.27
C ASN A 90 10.93 2.34 23.57
N LEU A 91 10.83 3.49 24.25
CA LEU A 91 11.98 4.27 24.68
C LEU A 91 12.85 3.47 25.67
N PHE A 92 12.21 2.81 26.63
CA PHE A 92 12.90 1.99 27.64
C PHE A 92 13.57 0.77 27.00
N ALA A 93 12.90 0.12 26.03
CA ALA A 93 13.46 -0.99 25.29
C ALA A 93 14.71 -0.60 24.50
N ILE A 94 14.70 0.58 23.84
CA ILE A 94 15.89 1.12 23.16
C ILE A 94 17.01 1.36 24.16
N ALA A 95 16.73 2.03 25.28
CA ALA A 95 17.74 2.34 26.29
C ALA A 95 18.37 1.07 26.88
N ALA A 96 17.54 0.06 27.20
CA ALA A 96 17.99 -1.23 27.68
C ALA A 96 18.87 -1.95 26.64
N PHE A 97 18.47 -1.92 25.36
CA PHE A 97 19.24 -2.52 24.28
C PHE A 97 20.61 -1.87 24.12
N PHE A 98 20.68 -0.53 24.17
CA PHE A 98 21.95 0.20 24.12
C PHE A 98 22.87 -0.13 25.31
N LEU A 99 22.32 -0.21 26.53
CA LEU A 99 23.10 -0.59 27.71
C LEU A 99 23.67 -2.00 27.59
N ILE A 100 22.82 -2.97 27.22
CA ILE A 100 23.24 -4.36 27.03
C ILE A 100 24.33 -4.44 25.95
N PHE A 101 24.13 -3.76 24.82
CA PHE A 101 25.10 -3.73 23.73
C PHE A 101 26.43 -3.11 24.16
N TYR A 102 26.40 -2.02 24.94
CA TYR A 102 27.60 -1.38 25.48
C TYR A 102 28.40 -2.35 26.38
N TYR A 103 27.74 -3.05 27.30
CA TYR A 103 28.41 -4.01 28.17
C TYR A 103 28.95 -5.23 27.41
N LEU A 104 28.21 -5.73 26.41
CA LEU A 104 28.68 -6.82 25.53
C LEU A 104 29.93 -6.41 24.75
N LEU A 105 29.97 -5.19 24.22
CA LEU A 105 31.10 -4.68 23.47
C LEU A 105 32.33 -4.51 24.39
N GLN A 106 32.12 -3.98 25.60
CA GLN A 106 33.19 -3.82 26.58
C GLN A 106 33.72 -5.17 27.08
N ALA A 107 32.85 -6.16 27.32
CA ALA A 107 33.25 -7.51 27.70
C ALA A 107 34.02 -8.23 26.59
N GLY A 108 33.59 -8.08 25.32
CA GLY A 108 34.28 -8.63 24.15
C GLY A 108 35.65 -8.00 23.91
N LEU A 109 35.77 -6.68 24.11
CA LEU A 109 37.07 -6.00 24.01
C LEU A 109 38.02 -6.49 25.11
N LEU A 110 37.56 -6.60 26.36
CA LEU A 110 38.39 -7.11 27.44
C LEU A 110 38.84 -8.56 27.20
N SER A 111 37.96 -9.44 26.74
CA SER A 111 38.32 -10.84 26.46
C SER A 111 39.34 -10.97 25.33
N SER A 112 39.23 -10.15 24.28
CA SER A 112 40.21 -10.13 23.18
C SER A 112 41.59 -9.62 23.62
N ILE A 113 41.64 -8.62 24.52
CA ILE A 113 42.90 -8.13 25.10
C ILE A 113 43.54 -9.21 25.98
N PHE A 114 42.77 -9.90 26.83
CA PHE A 114 43.31 -10.99 27.65
C PHE A 114 43.88 -12.14 26.81
N LEU A 115 43.18 -12.53 25.73
CA LEU A 115 43.67 -13.57 24.81
C LEU A 115 44.96 -13.18 24.10
N THR A 116 45.09 -11.92 23.64
CA THR A 116 46.31 -11.47 22.96
C THR A 116 47.51 -11.42 23.90
N VAL A 117 47.32 -10.95 25.14
CA VAL A 117 48.39 -10.96 26.17
C VAL A 117 48.78 -12.39 26.54
N ALA A 118 47.83 -13.30 26.70
CA ALA A 118 48.09 -14.70 27.02
C ALA A 118 48.75 -15.52 25.89
N VAL A 119 48.67 -15.05 24.64
CA VAL A 119 49.37 -15.66 23.50
C VAL A 119 50.77 -15.08 23.29
N LEU A 120 51.01 -13.85 23.74
CA LEU A 120 52.29 -13.15 23.63
C LEU A 120 53.27 -13.45 24.78
N TYR A 121 52.77 -13.95 25.91
CA TYR A 121 53.55 -14.40 27.08
C TYR A 121 53.55 -15.92 27.18
#